data_AF-A0A446BDI8-F1
#
_entry.id   AF-A0A446BDI8-F1
#
_cell.length_a   1.000
_cell.length_b   1.000
_cell.length_c   1.000
_cell.angle_alpha   90.00
_cell.angle_beta   90.00
_cell.angle_gamma   90.00
#
_symmetry.space_group_name_H-M   'P 1'
#
loop_
_entity.id
_entity.type
_entity.pdbx_description
1 polymer ?
#
loop_
_entity_poly.entity_id
_entity_poly.type
_entity_poly.pdbx_seq_one_letter_code
_entity_poly.pdbx_strand_id
1 'polypeptide(L)'
;MASLWVAETLLLPRAELAYPEAFVPDMNPRLQSLVLTQIPRYSAGPLIHKLIHFLKLASIQERAIQDIKATNRRGPATLLGLRHIRFEFEPDPRDALEDDVEIELPHDPAAVMDDYSKDFSFFGESNWSSEPSTTSKPSSMSTAAVERHSPRNPSEPRGQTCSCESARPESPHSPSSHESHPSTEATHLLHTWSWNAQTFTLPVWIGFRTADQCTPAVREYMRLLRAQPHLQADPVPASPCHVAAGVPPGELIFSAAWEAILLSGMRDVLAAIKAYRAQTKRAYEELKRTAERDGGRGEVKLGEPHFHWTGRLEVSVEEGSSRYWDWR
;
A
#
# COMPACT_ATOMS: atom_id res chain seq x y z
N MET A 1 4.09 6.45 7.72
CA MET A 1 5.00 6.77 6.60
C MET A 1 6.45 7.12 7.01
N ALA A 2 6.69 7.95 8.02
CA ALA A 2 8.04 8.42 8.39
C ALA A 2 9.09 7.33 8.68
N SER A 3 8.65 6.15 9.16
CA SER A 3 9.51 4.97 9.42
C SER A 3 10.33 4.53 8.20
N LEU A 4 9.75 4.55 7.01
CA LEU A 4 10.38 4.11 5.77
C LEU A 4 11.55 5.03 5.37
N TRP A 5 11.33 6.34 5.44
CA TRP A 5 12.37 7.35 5.16
C TRP A 5 13.52 7.24 6.15
N VAL A 6 13.23 7.05 7.44
CA VAL A 6 14.25 6.82 8.49
C VAL A 6 15.03 5.52 8.24
N ALA A 7 14.34 4.45 7.83
CA ALA A 7 14.98 3.18 7.54
C ALA A 7 15.99 3.28 6.39
N GLU A 8 15.62 3.89 5.26
CA GLU A 8 16.54 4.05 4.12
C GLU A 8 17.66 5.08 4.35
N THR A 9 17.41 6.17 5.07
CA THR A 9 18.39 7.26 5.21
C THR A 9 19.33 7.11 6.42
N LEU A 10 18.87 6.53 7.54
CA LEU A 10 19.63 6.45 8.78
C LEU A 10 20.03 5.03 9.19
N LEU A 11 19.19 4.03 8.90
CA LEU A 11 19.48 2.64 9.30
C LEU A 11 20.22 1.86 8.23
N LEU A 12 19.85 2.01 6.96
CA LEU A 12 20.44 1.27 5.84
C LEU A 12 21.97 1.36 5.76
N PRO A 13 22.62 2.53 5.89
CA PRO A 13 24.10 2.61 5.84
C PRO A 13 24.78 1.81 6.96
N ARG A 14 24.13 1.64 8.11
CA ARG A 14 24.63 0.82 9.23
C ARG A 14 24.36 -0.66 8.99
N ALA A 15 23.22 -0.99 8.41
CA ALA A 15 22.88 -2.36 8.01
C ALA A 15 23.85 -2.88 6.93
N GLU A 16 24.21 -2.05 5.94
CA GLU A 16 25.19 -2.41 4.90
C GLU A 16 26.62 -2.60 5.45
N LEU A 17 26.99 -1.86 6.51
CA LEU A 17 28.26 -2.06 7.21
C LEU A 17 28.28 -3.39 7.99
N ALA A 18 27.16 -3.76 8.63
CA ALA A 18 27.04 -5.00 9.39
C ALA A 18 26.81 -6.25 8.50
N TYR A 19 26.12 -6.08 7.38
CA TYR A 19 25.69 -7.14 6.46
C TYR A 19 26.02 -6.74 5.00
N PRO A 20 27.31 -6.81 4.59
CA PRO A 20 27.75 -6.37 3.27
C PRO A 20 27.38 -7.33 2.14
N GLU A 21 27.08 -8.59 2.44
CA GLU A 21 26.77 -9.62 1.44
C GLU A 21 25.28 -9.56 1.06
N ALA A 22 25.00 -9.13 -0.18
CA ALA A 22 23.67 -9.12 -0.75
C ALA A 22 23.44 -10.36 -1.64
N PHE A 23 22.23 -10.91 -1.62
CA PHE A 23 21.88 -12.03 -2.50
C PHE A 23 21.98 -11.63 -3.99
N VAL A 24 22.78 -12.38 -4.75
CA VAL A 24 22.90 -12.23 -6.21
C VAL A 24 22.48 -13.52 -6.92
N PRO A 25 21.95 -13.46 -8.17
CA PRO A 25 21.40 -14.63 -8.86
C PRO A 25 22.37 -15.81 -8.98
N ASP A 26 23.68 -15.54 -9.08
CA ASP A 26 24.73 -16.56 -9.22
C ASP A 26 25.10 -17.28 -7.91
N MET A 27 24.64 -16.81 -6.73
CA MET A 27 24.83 -17.54 -5.47
C MET A 27 24.07 -18.86 -5.44
N ASN A 28 22.97 -18.97 -6.21
CA ASN A 28 22.23 -20.21 -6.36
C ASN A 28 21.74 -20.39 -7.82
N PRO A 29 22.58 -20.91 -8.72
CA PRO A 29 22.23 -21.08 -10.14
C PRO A 29 21.17 -22.17 -10.39
N ARG A 30 20.72 -22.87 -9.34
CA ARG A 30 19.57 -23.80 -9.40
C ARG A 30 18.24 -23.07 -9.17
N LEU A 31 18.25 -21.86 -8.62
CA LEU A 31 17.05 -21.07 -8.36
C LEU A 31 16.47 -20.57 -9.69
N GLN A 32 15.27 -21.05 -10.05
CA GLN A 32 14.58 -20.65 -11.29
C GLN A 32 13.54 -19.55 -11.06
N SER A 33 12.98 -19.46 -9.85
CA SER A 33 11.96 -18.50 -9.45
C SER A 33 12.36 -17.85 -8.13
N LEU A 34 12.23 -16.53 -8.04
CA LEU A 34 12.40 -15.75 -6.81
C LEU A 34 11.17 -14.87 -6.59
N VAL A 35 10.64 -14.87 -5.37
CA VAL A 35 9.62 -13.91 -4.93
C VAL A 35 10.29 -13.00 -3.90
N LEU A 36 10.21 -11.68 -4.12
CA LEU A 36 10.55 -10.68 -3.12
C LEU A 36 9.25 -10.06 -2.63
N THR A 37 9.00 -10.18 -1.33
CA THR A 37 7.76 -9.75 -0.67
C THR A 37 7.97 -8.44 0.09
N GLN A 38 6.88 -7.79 0.52
CA GLN A 38 6.91 -6.58 1.36
C GLN A 38 7.84 -5.50 0.78
N ILE A 39 7.76 -5.26 -0.55
CA ILE A 39 8.56 -4.23 -1.20
C ILE A 39 7.85 -2.88 -1.00
N PRO A 40 8.46 -1.90 -0.32
CA PRO A 40 7.85 -0.59 -0.15
C PRO A 40 7.55 0.08 -1.49
N ARG A 41 6.39 0.73 -1.59
CA ARG A 41 6.01 1.41 -2.83
C ARG A 41 6.92 2.59 -3.19
N TYR A 42 7.52 3.21 -2.18
CA TYR A 42 8.36 4.39 -2.29
C TYR A 42 9.79 4.13 -1.81
N SER A 43 10.76 4.84 -2.39
CA SER A 43 12.16 4.82 -1.97
C SER A 43 12.82 6.17 -2.22
N ALA A 44 13.66 6.64 -1.31
CA ALA A 44 14.60 7.73 -1.54
C ALA A 44 15.62 7.37 -2.65
N GLY A 45 15.79 6.07 -2.95
CA GLY A 45 16.59 5.58 -4.08
C GLY A 45 17.36 4.28 -3.86
N PRO A 46 17.88 3.95 -2.66
CA PRO A 46 18.71 2.75 -2.48
C PRO A 46 18.02 1.45 -2.89
N LEU A 47 16.75 1.26 -2.53
CA LEU A 47 15.97 0.09 -2.94
C LEU A 47 15.82 -0.01 -4.47
N ILE A 48 15.49 1.10 -5.14
CA ILE A 48 15.39 1.18 -6.61
C ILE A 48 16.71 0.78 -7.26
N HIS A 49 17.83 1.31 -6.74
CA HIS A 49 19.16 1.01 -7.28
C HIS A 49 19.52 -0.46 -7.08
N LYS A 50 19.22 -1.06 -5.91
CA LYS A 50 19.44 -2.48 -5.63
C LYS A 50 18.59 -3.39 -6.52
N LEU A 51 17.29 -3.12 -6.68
CA LEU A 51 16.40 -3.92 -7.54
C LEU A 51 16.82 -3.83 -9.02
N ILE A 52 17.18 -2.63 -9.52
CA ILE A 52 17.71 -2.48 -10.88
C ILE A 52 19.06 -3.20 -11.04
N HIS A 53 19.96 -3.12 -10.05
CA HIS A 53 21.23 -3.84 -10.08
C HIS A 53 21.02 -5.36 -10.10
N PHE A 54 20.09 -5.89 -9.29
CA PHE A 54 19.72 -7.29 -9.29
C PHE A 54 19.21 -7.77 -10.67
N LEU A 55 18.38 -6.96 -11.35
CA LEU A 55 17.94 -7.25 -12.72
C LEU A 55 19.10 -7.22 -13.74
N LYS A 56 20.11 -6.35 -13.56
CA LYS A 56 21.34 -6.38 -14.38
C LYS A 56 22.11 -7.68 -14.16
N LEU A 57 22.33 -8.09 -12.91
CA LEU A 57 22.99 -9.36 -12.59
C LEU A 57 22.25 -10.57 -13.17
N ALA A 58 20.91 -10.55 -13.14
CA ALA A 58 20.10 -11.60 -13.76
C ALA A 58 20.33 -11.67 -15.29
N SER A 59 20.46 -10.53 -15.98
CA SER A 59 20.81 -10.50 -17.41
C SER A 59 22.24 -11.01 -17.71
N ILE A 60 23.18 -10.81 -16.78
CA ILE A 60 24.57 -11.28 -16.89
C ILE A 60 24.62 -12.81 -16.70
N GLN A 61 23.95 -13.35 -15.68
CA GLN A 61 23.77 -14.79 -15.49
C GLN A 61 23.13 -15.43 -16.74
N GLU A 62 22.09 -14.81 -17.29
CA GLU A 62 21.41 -15.31 -18.47
C GLU A 62 22.35 -15.39 -19.69
N ARG A 63 23.13 -14.34 -19.95
CA ARG A 63 24.18 -14.32 -20.99
C ARG A 63 25.21 -15.42 -20.77
N ALA A 64 25.75 -15.57 -19.56
CA ALA A 64 26.76 -16.58 -19.24
C ALA A 64 26.25 -18.01 -19.55
N ILE A 65 24.99 -18.29 -19.20
CA ILE A 65 24.34 -19.57 -19.53
C ILE A 65 24.15 -19.76 -21.05
N GLN A 66 23.84 -18.70 -21.80
CA GLN A 66 23.77 -18.76 -23.26
C GLN A 66 25.14 -19.03 -23.91
N ASP A 67 26.20 -18.35 -23.47
CA ASP A 67 27.55 -18.55 -23.99
C ASP A 67 28.06 -20.00 -23.73
N ILE A 68 27.73 -20.57 -22.57
CA ILE A 68 28.02 -21.99 -22.25
C ILE A 68 27.20 -22.95 -23.14
N LYS A 69 25.91 -22.67 -23.39
CA LYS A 69 25.07 -23.47 -24.30
C LYS A 69 25.58 -23.42 -25.74
N ALA A 70 26.01 -22.26 -26.22
CA ALA A 70 26.50 -22.05 -27.57
C ALA A 70 27.81 -22.81 -27.83
N THR A 71 28.71 -22.83 -26.84
CA THR A 71 29.99 -23.55 -26.90
C THR A 71 29.82 -25.06 -26.71
N ASN A 72 28.92 -25.52 -25.83
CA ASN A 72 28.86 -26.90 -25.39
C ASN A 72 27.60 -27.66 -25.83
N ARG A 73 27.31 -27.65 -27.14
CA ARG A 73 26.08 -28.20 -27.77
C ARG A 73 25.79 -29.69 -27.53
N ARG A 74 26.74 -30.45 -26.98
CA ARG A 74 26.60 -31.89 -26.64
C ARG A 74 26.98 -32.19 -25.18
N GLY A 75 27.09 -31.15 -24.35
CA GLY A 75 27.40 -31.29 -22.92
C GLY A 75 26.19 -31.72 -22.09
N PRO A 76 26.40 -31.99 -20.79
CA PRO A 76 25.31 -32.22 -19.84
C PRO A 76 24.41 -30.98 -19.74
N ALA A 77 23.16 -31.17 -19.30
CA ALA A 77 22.16 -30.12 -19.22
C ALA A 77 22.62 -28.93 -18.37
N THR A 78 22.86 -27.80 -19.03
CA THR A 78 23.19 -26.52 -18.37
C THR A 78 22.02 -26.06 -17.51
N LEU A 79 22.29 -25.63 -16.28
CA LEU A 79 21.28 -25.03 -15.41
C LEU A 79 20.60 -23.83 -16.09
N LEU A 80 19.31 -23.63 -15.80
CA LEU A 80 18.56 -22.51 -16.36
C LEU A 80 18.87 -21.19 -15.63
N GLY A 81 19.29 -21.21 -14.36
CA GLY A 81 19.38 -20.00 -13.55
C GLY A 81 18.02 -19.32 -13.37
N LEU A 82 18.05 -18.07 -12.90
CA LEU A 82 16.86 -17.32 -12.57
C LEU A 82 16.09 -16.92 -13.83
N ARG A 83 14.83 -17.34 -13.93
CA ARG A 83 13.95 -17.11 -15.10
C ARG A 83 12.58 -16.53 -14.75
N HIS A 84 12.21 -16.55 -13.48
CA HIS A 84 11.03 -15.90 -12.95
C HIS A 84 11.41 -15.05 -11.72
N ILE A 85 10.96 -13.80 -11.71
CA ILE A 85 11.05 -12.90 -10.56
C ILE A 85 9.66 -12.35 -10.33
N ARG A 86 9.17 -12.40 -9.10
CA ARG A 86 7.93 -11.76 -8.66
C ARG A 86 8.24 -10.73 -7.59
N PHE A 87 7.70 -9.53 -7.77
CA PHE A 87 7.79 -8.44 -6.82
C PHE A 87 6.41 -8.20 -6.21
N GLU A 88 6.28 -8.42 -4.90
CA GLU A 88 5.05 -8.14 -4.16
C GLU A 88 5.24 -6.83 -3.40
N PHE A 89 4.55 -5.80 -3.87
CA PHE A 89 4.60 -4.47 -3.27
C PHE A 89 3.57 -4.34 -2.15
N GLU A 90 3.99 -3.64 -1.09
CA GLU A 90 3.06 -3.08 -0.10
C GLU A 90 2.01 -2.19 -0.80
N PRO A 91 0.81 -2.02 -0.20
CA PRO A 91 -0.17 -1.05 -0.68
C PRO A 91 0.43 0.35 -0.81
N ASP A 92 -0.15 1.20 -1.66
CA ASP A 92 0.26 2.61 -1.67
C ASP A 92 -0.20 3.25 -0.34
N PRO A 93 0.71 3.81 0.48
CA PRO A 93 0.35 4.42 1.76
C PRO A 93 -0.54 5.67 1.63
N ARG A 94 -0.82 6.13 0.40
CA ARG A 94 -1.75 7.22 0.08
C ARG A 94 -3.15 6.71 -0.23
N ASP A 95 -3.27 5.47 -0.71
CA ASP A 95 -4.54 4.81 -1.03
C ASP A 95 -5.13 4.12 0.23
N ALA A 96 -4.28 3.70 1.17
CA ALA A 96 -4.68 3.12 2.47
C ALA A 96 -5.45 4.07 3.43
N LEU A 97 -5.73 5.30 2.99
CA LEU A 97 -6.55 6.29 3.69
C LEU A 97 -8.02 6.28 3.23
N GLU A 98 -8.37 5.45 2.24
CA GLU A 98 -9.75 5.29 1.75
C GLU A 98 -10.55 4.25 2.58
N ASP A 99 -9.88 3.32 3.28
CA ASP A 99 -10.51 2.16 3.95
C ASP A 99 -11.25 2.49 5.27
N ASP A 100 -11.03 3.66 5.89
CA ASP A 100 -11.75 4.07 7.11
C ASP A 100 -13.18 4.59 6.83
N VAL A 101 -13.61 4.64 5.56
CA VAL A 101 -15.01 4.90 5.19
C VAL A 101 -15.77 3.57 5.11
N GLU A 102 -16.16 3.07 6.29
CA GLU A 102 -17.07 1.92 6.42
C GLU A 102 -18.46 2.27 5.85
N ILE A 103 -18.62 2.12 4.53
CA ILE A 103 -19.93 2.20 3.87
C ILE A 103 -20.70 0.95 4.25
N GLU A 104 -21.52 1.04 5.32
CA GLU A 104 -22.55 0.07 5.67
C GLU A 104 -23.59 -0.07 4.54
N LEU A 105 -23.22 -0.79 3.48
CA LEU A 105 -24.16 -1.32 2.50
C LEU A 105 -24.96 -2.43 3.17
N PRO A 106 -26.30 -2.32 3.28
CA PRO A 106 -27.12 -3.33 3.95
C PRO A 106 -27.11 -4.63 3.15
N HIS A 107 -26.19 -5.52 3.51
CA HIS A 107 -26.19 -6.91 3.07
C HIS A 107 -27.36 -7.63 3.72
N ASP A 108 -28.32 -8.09 2.92
CA ASP A 108 -29.35 -9.02 3.36
C ASP A 108 -28.73 -10.44 3.44
N PRO A 109 -28.51 -11.00 4.65
CA PRO A 109 -27.90 -12.31 4.80
C PRO A 109 -28.82 -13.45 4.35
N ALA A 110 -30.14 -13.21 4.17
CA ALA A 110 -31.08 -14.22 3.72
C ALA A 110 -30.87 -14.57 2.23
N ALA A 111 -30.58 -13.57 1.39
CA ALA A 111 -30.37 -13.76 -0.04
C ALA A 111 -29.15 -14.64 -0.38
N VAL A 112 -28.14 -14.68 0.51
CA VAL A 112 -26.91 -15.46 0.31
C VAL A 112 -27.11 -16.96 0.56
N MET A 113 -28.08 -17.37 1.40
CA MET A 113 -28.30 -18.79 1.70
C MET A 113 -29.03 -19.56 0.59
N ASP A 114 -29.85 -18.90 -0.22
CA ASP A 114 -30.62 -19.54 -1.29
C ASP A 114 -29.76 -19.97 -2.50
N ASP A 115 -28.60 -19.34 -2.71
CA ASP A 115 -27.71 -19.60 -3.86
C ASP A 115 -26.88 -20.89 -3.69
N TYR A 116 -26.46 -21.21 -2.46
CA TYR A 116 -25.69 -22.42 -2.15
C TYR A 116 -26.45 -23.75 -2.37
N SER A 117 -27.78 -23.70 -2.55
CA SER A 117 -28.63 -24.89 -2.58
C SER A 117 -28.75 -25.57 -3.95
N LYS A 118 -28.08 -25.06 -5.01
CA LYS A 118 -28.28 -25.56 -6.40
C LYS A 118 -27.06 -26.16 -7.10
N ASP A 119 -25.84 -25.68 -6.83
CA ASP A 119 -24.70 -25.96 -7.73
C ASP A 119 -23.60 -26.90 -7.18
N PHE A 120 -23.78 -27.50 -5.99
CA PHE A 120 -22.87 -28.54 -5.46
C PHE A 120 -23.31 -29.97 -5.82
N SER A 121 -23.23 -30.31 -7.12
CA SER A 121 -23.40 -31.69 -7.61
C SER A 121 -22.06 -32.25 -8.11
N PHE A 122 -21.25 -32.80 -7.19
CA PHE A 122 -19.87 -33.25 -7.46
C PHE A 122 -19.65 -34.77 -7.42
N PHE A 123 -20.71 -35.59 -7.35
CA PHE A 123 -20.56 -37.06 -7.40
C PHE A 123 -21.45 -37.68 -8.47
N GLY A 124 -20.86 -37.94 -9.63
CA GLY A 124 -21.44 -38.83 -10.63
C GLY A 124 -21.39 -40.28 -10.12
N GLU A 125 -22.56 -40.89 -9.98
CA GLU A 125 -22.72 -42.23 -9.40
C GLU A 125 -22.07 -43.31 -10.28
N SER A 126 -21.03 -43.94 -9.75
CA SER A 126 -20.56 -45.26 -10.20
C SER A 126 -20.78 -46.24 -9.07
N ASN A 127 -21.59 -47.28 -9.33
CA ASN A 127 -21.92 -48.36 -8.40
C ASN A 127 -20.73 -48.78 -7.51
N TRP A 128 -20.97 -48.94 -6.21
CA TRP A 128 -20.83 -50.22 -5.51
C TRP A 128 -21.75 -50.24 -4.28
N SER A 129 -22.55 -51.30 -4.16
CA SER A 129 -23.55 -51.47 -3.11
C SER A 129 -22.96 -52.21 -1.90
N SER A 130 -23.25 -51.77 -0.68
CA SER A 130 -23.52 -52.63 0.50
C SER A 130 -23.95 -51.80 1.71
N GLU A 131 -25.06 -52.18 2.33
CA GLU A 131 -25.64 -51.57 3.55
C GLU A 131 -25.13 -52.29 4.84
N PRO A 132 -25.75 -52.18 6.04
CA PRO A 132 -25.42 -51.12 7.00
C PRO A 132 -25.19 -51.65 8.45
N SER A 133 -24.70 -50.81 9.38
CA SER A 133 -24.79 -51.07 10.84
C SER A 133 -24.68 -49.81 11.73
N THR A 134 -25.85 -49.28 12.13
CA THR A 134 -26.26 -49.06 13.55
C THR A 134 -25.39 -48.32 14.60
N THR A 135 -25.90 -47.15 15.00
CA THR A 135 -26.26 -46.77 16.40
C THR A 135 -25.17 -46.58 17.48
N SER A 136 -24.97 -45.33 17.95
CA SER A 136 -25.36 -44.91 19.33
C SER A 136 -24.98 -43.45 19.73
N LYS A 137 -25.94 -42.79 20.39
CA LYS A 137 -25.81 -41.72 21.42
C LYS A 137 -26.42 -42.31 22.72
N PRO A 138 -26.08 -41.91 23.97
CA PRO A 138 -26.31 -40.57 24.57
C PRO A 138 -25.00 -40.03 25.25
N SER A 139 -24.91 -39.13 26.25
CA SER A 139 -25.85 -38.61 27.28
C SER A 139 -25.49 -37.20 27.80
N SER A 140 -26.44 -36.57 28.51
CA SER A 140 -26.34 -35.32 29.28
C SER A 140 -26.16 -35.53 30.79
N MET A 141 -25.68 -34.53 31.53
CA MET A 141 -26.35 -34.06 32.76
C MET A 141 -25.93 -32.63 33.16
N SER A 142 -26.73 -31.99 34.04
CA SER A 142 -26.83 -30.51 34.19
C SER A 142 -26.66 -30.03 35.64
N THR A 143 -26.81 -28.70 35.82
CA THR A 143 -27.12 -27.95 37.08
C THR A 143 -25.90 -27.58 37.96
N ALA A 144 -25.90 -26.49 38.76
CA ALA A 144 -26.97 -25.51 39.09
C ALA A 144 -26.39 -24.09 39.33
N ALA A 145 -27.26 -23.07 39.37
CA ALA A 145 -26.93 -21.69 39.73
C ALA A 145 -27.42 -21.34 41.16
N VAL A 146 -26.75 -20.38 41.83
CA VAL A 146 -27.24 -19.74 43.07
C VAL A 146 -26.84 -18.26 43.11
N GLU A 147 -27.84 -17.38 43.26
CA GLU A 147 -27.66 -15.95 43.63
C GLU A 147 -27.45 -15.79 45.16
N ARG A 148 -26.82 -14.70 45.64
CA ARG A 148 -27.50 -13.60 46.39
C ARG A 148 -26.63 -12.62 47.21
N HIS A 149 -27.14 -11.38 47.21
CA HIS A 149 -27.14 -10.35 48.28
C HIS A 149 -25.92 -9.45 48.58
N SER A 150 -26.28 -8.20 48.90
CA SER A 150 -25.49 -7.05 49.35
C SER A 150 -25.99 -6.61 50.75
N PRO A 151 -25.21 -5.86 51.55
CA PRO A 151 -25.79 -4.63 52.12
C PRO A 151 -24.83 -3.43 52.37
N ARG A 152 -25.24 -2.26 51.85
CA ARG A 152 -25.38 -0.91 52.48
C ARG A 152 -24.48 -0.47 53.69
N ASN A 153 -23.62 0.54 53.43
CA ASN A 153 -23.31 1.81 54.15
C ASN A 153 -23.79 2.06 55.62
N PRO A 154 -23.08 2.86 56.47
CA PRO A 154 -22.76 4.28 56.13
C PRO A 154 -21.54 4.99 56.79
N SER A 155 -21.33 6.25 56.36
CA SER A 155 -21.04 7.49 57.15
C SER A 155 -19.80 8.34 56.78
N GLU A 156 -20.06 9.65 56.78
CA GLU A 156 -19.26 10.83 56.36
C GLU A 156 -18.62 11.51 57.60
N PRO A 157 -17.75 12.56 57.54
CA PRO A 157 -18.18 13.90 57.05
C PRO A 157 -17.11 14.89 56.48
N ARG A 158 -17.59 15.93 55.78
CA ARG A 158 -17.03 17.31 55.59
C ARG A 158 -15.58 17.48 55.08
N GLY A 159 -15.27 18.32 54.08
CA GLY A 159 -16.10 19.17 53.21
C GLY A 159 -15.49 20.58 53.03
N GLN A 160 -15.52 21.13 51.81
CA GLN A 160 -15.47 22.58 51.58
C GLN A 160 -15.96 22.93 50.16
N THR A 161 -16.81 23.95 50.08
CA THR A 161 -17.45 24.47 48.86
C THR A 161 -16.75 25.75 48.41
N CYS A 162 -16.42 25.86 47.13
CA CYS A 162 -16.07 27.14 46.50
C CYS A 162 -16.94 27.33 45.24
N SER A 163 -17.93 28.21 45.35
CA SER A 163 -18.86 28.58 44.28
C SER A 163 -18.56 29.97 43.74
N CYS A 164 -18.61 30.15 42.42
CA CYS A 164 -18.79 31.46 41.79
C CYS A 164 -19.63 31.30 40.51
N GLU A 165 -20.37 32.35 40.16
CA GLU A 165 -21.63 32.22 39.43
C GLU A 165 -21.57 32.20 37.89
N SER A 166 -22.55 31.48 37.34
CA SER A 166 -23.32 31.76 36.11
C SER A 166 -23.07 33.08 35.37
N ALA A 167 -22.77 32.98 34.07
CA ALA A 167 -23.20 33.94 33.07
C ALA A 167 -23.63 33.23 31.75
N ARG A 168 -24.94 33.21 31.48
CA ARG A 168 -25.52 33.26 30.12
C ARG A 168 -25.57 34.75 29.71
N PRO A 169 -25.62 35.13 28.42
CA PRO A 169 -26.28 34.43 27.32
C PRO A 169 -25.31 34.19 26.12
N GLU A 170 -25.68 33.86 24.87
CA GLU A 170 -27.00 33.74 24.20
C GLU A 170 -26.90 32.73 23.01
N SER A 171 -27.94 32.59 22.20
CA SER A 171 -27.82 32.21 20.78
C SER A 171 -27.90 33.44 19.88
N PRO A 172 -27.30 33.42 18.67
CA PRO A 172 -28.24 33.44 17.53
C PRO A 172 -27.74 32.80 16.21
N HIS A 173 -28.74 32.60 15.34
CA HIS A 173 -28.70 32.45 13.88
C HIS A 173 -28.38 31.07 13.27
N SER A 174 -29.44 30.49 12.69
CA SER A 174 -29.39 29.41 11.70
C SER A 174 -28.63 29.83 10.44
N PRO A 175 -27.90 28.93 9.76
CA PRO A 175 -27.31 29.22 8.46
C PRO A 175 -28.39 29.28 7.38
N SER A 176 -28.37 30.34 6.58
CA SER A 176 -29.18 30.48 5.37
C SER A 176 -28.72 29.49 4.31
N SER A 177 -29.67 28.77 3.70
CA SER A 177 -29.43 27.90 2.56
C SER A 177 -29.11 28.72 1.30
N HIS A 178 -27.83 28.76 0.94
CA HIS A 178 -27.37 29.17 -0.39
C HIS A 178 -26.47 28.09 -0.98
N GLU A 179 -26.98 27.39 -1.99
CA GLU A 179 -26.14 26.65 -2.91
C GLU A 179 -25.13 27.61 -3.55
N SER A 180 -23.87 27.19 -3.65
CA SER A 180 -22.83 27.98 -4.32
C SER A 180 -21.88 27.03 -5.03
N HIS A 181 -21.88 27.13 -6.36
CA HIS A 181 -20.93 26.43 -7.22
C HIS A 181 -19.48 26.80 -6.85
N PRO A 182 -18.52 25.87 -7.03
CA PRO A 182 -17.19 26.02 -6.45
C PRO A 182 -16.40 27.16 -7.09
N SER A 183 -16.08 28.18 -6.30
CA SER A 183 -15.08 29.21 -6.65
C SER A 183 -13.69 28.72 -6.29
N THR A 184 -12.76 28.76 -7.24
CA THR A 184 -11.41 28.16 -7.19
C THR A 184 -10.41 28.94 -6.29
N GLU A 185 -10.88 29.65 -5.26
CA GLU A 185 -10.10 30.65 -4.51
C GLU A 185 -10.21 30.58 -2.97
N ALA A 186 -10.79 29.51 -2.42
CA ALA A 186 -10.94 29.38 -0.97
C ALA A 186 -9.60 29.08 -0.26
N THR A 187 -9.35 29.72 0.89
CA THR A 187 -8.25 29.35 1.82
C THR A 187 -8.61 28.18 2.73
N HIS A 188 -9.91 27.88 2.84
CA HIS A 188 -10.46 26.81 3.66
C HIS A 188 -11.43 25.98 2.83
N LEU A 189 -11.40 24.67 3.03
CA LEU A 189 -12.38 23.73 2.50
C LEU A 189 -13.37 23.38 3.63
N LEU A 190 -14.66 23.39 3.36
CA LEU A 190 -15.64 22.81 4.28
C LEU A 190 -15.54 21.28 4.17
N HIS A 191 -14.94 20.66 5.17
CA HIS A 191 -14.89 19.20 5.28
C HIS A 191 -16.05 18.72 6.16
N THR A 192 -16.77 17.71 5.68
CA THR A 192 -17.91 17.12 6.39
C THR A 192 -17.56 15.70 6.75
N TRP A 193 -17.64 15.38 8.05
CA TRP A 193 -17.37 14.04 8.59
C TRP A 193 -18.49 13.61 9.54
N SER A 194 -18.73 12.31 9.61
CA SER A 194 -19.75 11.70 10.47
C SER A 194 -19.09 11.00 11.65
N TRP A 195 -19.49 11.33 12.87
CA TRP A 195 -19.02 10.70 14.09
C TRP A 195 -20.19 10.46 15.04
N ASN A 196 -20.33 9.24 15.59
CA ASN A 196 -21.46 8.82 16.43
C ASN A 196 -22.84 9.11 15.80
N ALA A 197 -23.00 8.81 14.51
CA ALA A 197 -24.21 9.11 13.71
C ALA A 197 -24.59 10.61 13.64
N GLN A 198 -23.69 11.52 14.05
CA GLN A 198 -23.85 12.97 13.91
C GLN A 198 -22.88 13.51 12.86
N THR A 199 -23.40 14.31 11.93
CA THR A 199 -22.61 14.96 10.88
C THR A 199 -22.10 16.31 11.37
N PHE A 200 -20.79 16.53 11.23
CA PHE A 200 -20.11 17.79 11.55
C PHE A 200 -19.47 18.36 10.29
N THR A 201 -19.60 19.67 10.07
CA THR A 201 -18.92 20.38 8.98
C THR A 201 -17.98 21.41 9.58
N LEU A 202 -16.69 21.32 9.21
CA LEU A 202 -15.60 22.16 9.73
C LEU A 202 -14.93 22.90 8.57
N PRO A 203 -14.51 24.17 8.72
CA PRO A 203 -13.52 24.76 7.83
C PRO A 203 -12.14 24.13 8.14
N VAL A 204 -11.51 23.53 7.13
CA VAL A 204 -10.15 23.00 7.18
C VAL A 204 -9.26 23.84 6.29
N TRP A 205 -8.12 24.30 6.79
CA TRP A 205 -7.20 25.17 6.07
C TRP A 205 -6.47 24.40 4.96
N ILE A 206 -6.55 24.93 3.74
CA ILE A 206 -5.97 24.32 2.53
C ILE A 206 -4.85 25.16 1.91
N GLY A 207 -4.50 26.30 2.50
CA GLY A 207 -3.33 27.10 2.12
C GLY A 207 -3.54 28.61 2.03
N PHE A 208 -2.51 29.31 1.54
CA PHE A 208 -2.54 30.76 1.31
C PHE A 208 -2.87 31.10 -0.14
N ARG A 209 -3.57 32.22 -0.39
CA ARG A 209 -3.91 32.67 -1.76
C ARG A 209 -2.70 33.22 -2.54
N THR A 210 -1.65 33.66 -1.86
CA THR A 210 -0.46 34.28 -2.48
C THR A 210 0.80 33.48 -2.20
N ALA A 211 1.67 33.36 -3.21
CA ALA A 211 2.90 32.58 -3.13
C ALA A 211 3.95 33.20 -2.18
N ASP A 212 3.87 34.51 -1.95
CA ASP A 212 4.88 35.28 -1.19
C ASP A 212 4.94 34.93 0.30
N GLN A 213 3.89 34.30 0.85
CA GLN A 213 3.81 33.85 2.24
C GLN A 213 4.03 32.32 2.37
N CYS A 214 4.32 31.64 1.27
CA CYS A 214 4.22 30.18 1.17
C CYS A 214 5.59 29.51 1.37
N THR A 215 5.81 28.99 2.59
CA THR A 215 6.98 28.16 2.93
C THR A 215 7.07 26.90 2.05
N PRO A 216 8.24 26.25 1.92
CA PRO A 216 8.36 25.04 1.10
C PRO A 216 7.39 23.92 1.52
N ALA A 217 7.17 23.73 2.83
CA ALA A 217 6.25 22.72 3.36
C ALA A 217 4.79 23.05 3.00
N VAL A 218 4.34 24.29 3.24
CA VAL A 218 2.98 24.73 2.89
C VAL A 218 2.73 24.66 1.38
N ARG A 219 3.73 24.99 0.57
CA ARG A 219 3.64 24.90 -0.90
C ARG A 219 3.41 23.46 -1.37
N GLU A 220 4.08 22.51 -0.73
CA GLU A 220 3.96 21.10 -1.05
C GLU A 220 2.63 20.50 -0.55
N TYR A 221 2.19 20.86 0.65
CA TYR A 221 0.83 20.58 1.16
C TYR A 221 -0.24 21.05 0.17
N MET A 222 -0.18 22.33 -0.24
CA MET A 222 -1.07 22.92 -1.25
C MET A 222 -0.99 22.23 -2.61
N ARG A 223 0.17 21.66 -2.99
CA ARG A 223 0.33 20.91 -4.24
C ARG A 223 -0.33 19.53 -4.14
N LEU A 224 -0.15 18.84 -3.01
CA LEU A 224 -0.70 17.52 -2.74
C LEU A 224 -2.23 17.55 -2.70
N LEU A 225 -2.84 18.46 -1.93
CA LEU A 225 -4.30 18.62 -1.85
C LEU A 225 -5.00 18.84 -3.20
N ARG A 226 -4.33 19.55 -4.13
CA ARG A 226 -4.84 19.81 -5.48
C ARG A 226 -4.61 18.64 -6.45
N ALA A 227 -3.54 17.88 -6.26
CA ALA A 227 -3.17 16.77 -7.13
C ALA A 227 -3.85 15.45 -6.74
N GLN A 228 -4.22 15.28 -5.47
CA GLN A 228 -4.73 14.05 -4.87
C GLN A 228 -5.87 14.38 -3.91
N PRO A 229 -7.14 14.35 -4.38
CA PRO A 229 -8.31 14.66 -3.55
C PRO A 229 -8.49 13.74 -2.33
N HIS A 230 -8.08 12.46 -2.40
CA HIS A 230 -8.14 11.52 -1.26
C HIS A 230 -7.31 11.97 -0.06
N LEU A 231 -6.29 12.82 -0.25
CA LEU A 231 -5.49 13.36 0.86
C LEU A 231 -6.24 14.46 1.66
N GLN A 232 -7.49 14.78 1.30
CA GLN A 232 -8.39 15.66 2.05
C GLN A 232 -9.12 14.90 3.18
N ALA A 233 -8.37 14.05 3.88
CA ALA A 233 -8.79 13.18 4.97
C ALA A 233 -8.11 13.56 6.29
N ASP A 234 -8.70 13.10 7.41
CA ASP A 234 -8.20 13.28 8.78
C ASP A 234 -7.85 14.73 9.15
N PRO A 235 -8.87 15.62 9.28
CA PRO A 235 -8.64 16.98 9.75
C PRO A 235 -8.19 17.00 11.22
N VAL A 236 -6.95 17.45 11.46
CA VAL A 236 -6.34 17.55 12.78
C VAL A 236 -5.96 18.99 13.13
N PRO A 237 -5.99 19.39 14.41
CA PRO A 237 -5.46 20.68 14.85
C PRO A 237 -3.98 20.86 14.48
N ALA A 238 -3.61 22.07 14.05
CA ALA A 238 -2.23 22.43 13.75
C ALA A 238 -1.35 22.29 15.01
N SER A 239 -0.42 21.32 14.98
CA SER A 239 0.57 21.12 16.04
C SER A 239 1.57 22.29 16.07
N PRO A 240 2.33 22.50 17.16
CA PRO A 240 3.41 23.48 17.20
C PRO A 240 4.45 23.29 16.08
N CYS A 241 4.66 22.05 15.63
CA CYS A 241 5.53 21.74 14.49
C CYS A 241 4.93 22.21 13.15
N HIS A 242 3.61 22.10 12.97
CA HIS A 242 2.92 22.61 11.78
C HIS A 242 2.99 24.15 11.76
N VAL A 243 2.80 24.80 12.90
CA VAL A 243 2.93 26.26 13.03
C VAL A 243 4.35 26.73 12.73
N ALA A 244 5.37 26.06 13.26
CA ALA A 244 6.77 26.35 12.94
C ALA A 244 7.11 26.14 11.45
N ALA A 245 6.39 25.26 10.75
CA ALA A 245 6.52 25.03 9.32
C ALA A 245 5.73 26.03 8.44
N GLY A 246 4.92 26.91 9.03
CA GLY A 246 4.19 27.98 8.35
C GLY A 246 2.67 27.84 8.29
N VAL A 247 2.06 26.87 8.99
CA VAL A 247 0.60 26.80 9.17
C VAL A 247 0.15 27.87 10.17
N PRO A 248 -0.99 28.58 9.97
CA PRO A 248 -1.47 29.53 10.97
C PRO A 248 -1.86 28.84 12.29
N PRO A 249 -1.62 29.48 13.45
CA PRO A 249 -1.94 28.88 14.75
C PRO A 249 -3.46 28.80 14.97
N GLY A 250 -3.93 27.63 15.42
CA GLY A 250 -5.35 27.37 15.70
C GLY A 250 -6.13 26.77 14.53
N GLU A 251 -5.53 26.62 13.35
CA GLU A 251 -6.19 26.04 12.18
C GLU A 251 -6.29 24.51 12.26
N LEU A 252 -7.25 23.95 11.51
CA LEU A 252 -7.31 22.53 11.17
C LEU A 252 -6.59 22.28 9.84
N ILE A 253 -5.84 21.18 9.73
CA ILE A 253 -5.22 20.72 8.47
C ILE A 253 -5.51 19.24 8.22
N PHE A 254 -5.49 18.82 6.97
CA PHE A 254 -5.57 17.40 6.62
C PHE A 254 -4.24 16.69 6.95
N SER A 255 -4.24 15.78 7.93
CA SER A 255 -3.02 15.09 8.37
C SER A 255 -2.43 14.25 7.24
N ALA A 256 -3.29 13.55 6.49
CA ALA A 256 -2.95 12.77 5.30
C ALA A 256 -2.06 13.54 4.31
N ALA A 257 -2.52 14.71 3.85
CA ALA A 257 -1.77 15.55 2.92
C ALA A 257 -0.47 16.12 3.52
N TRP A 258 -0.42 16.33 4.84
CA TRP A 258 0.78 16.83 5.51
C TRP A 258 1.84 15.74 5.67
N GLU A 259 1.47 14.51 6.03
CA GLU A 259 2.40 13.37 6.08
C GLU A 259 2.91 12.97 4.68
N ALA A 260 2.07 13.07 3.66
CA ALA A 260 2.44 12.80 2.28
C ALA A 260 3.54 13.74 1.73
N ILE A 261 3.82 14.87 2.40
CA ILE A 261 4.99 15.72 2.09
C ILE A 261 6.30 14.91 2.19
N LEU A 262 6.40 13.96 3.12
CA LEU A 262 7.59 13.11 3.26
C LEU A 262 7.82 12.22 2.02
N LEU A 263 6.75 11.85 1.31
CA LEU A 263 6.82 11.07 0.08
C LEU A 263 7.16 11.91 -1.15
N SER A 264 7.01 13.24 -1.11
CA SER A 264 7.32 14.13 -2.25
C SER A 264 8.78 14.05 -2.72
N GLY A 265 9.70 13.72 -1.81
CA GLY A 265 11.11 13.46 -2.11
C GLY A 265 11.45 12.00 -2.45
N MET A 266 10.48 11.09 -2.35
CA MET A 266 10.66 9.66 -2.62
C MET A 266 10.11 9.29 -4.00
N ARG A 267 10.75 8.33 -4.66
CA ARG A 267 10.38 7.86 -6.00
C ARG A 267 9.54 6.59 -5.90
N ASP A 268 8.52 6.50 -6.74
CA ASP A 268 7.74 5.26 -6.94
C ASP A 268 8.67 4.16 -7.51
N VAL A 269 8.83 3.09 -6.73
CA VAL A 269 9.72 1.97 -7.02
C VAL A 269 9.23 1.17 -8.23
N LEU A 270 7.92 0.96 -8.34
CA LEU A 270 7.32 0.24 -9.45
C LEU A 270 7.42 1.05 -10.76
N ALA A 271 7.19 2.37 -10.70
CA ALA A 271 7.36 3.24 -11.85
C ALA A 271 8.82 3.24 -12.35
N ALA A 272 9.80 3.27 -11.44
CA ALA A 272 11.22 3.19 -11.79
C ALA A 272 11.60 1.83 -12.43
N ILE A 273 11.08 0.71 -11.91
CA ILE A 273 11.32 -0.62 -12.48
C ILE A 273 10.65 -0.78 -13.85
N LYS A 274 9.41 -0.28 -14.02
CA LYS A 274 8.71 -0.23 -15.32
C LYS A 274 9.50 0.59 -16.35
N ALA A 275 10.01 1.77 -15.95
CA ALA A 275 10.83 2.61 -16.82
C ALA A 275 12.13 1.90 -17.24
N TYR A 276 12.84 1.27 -16.30
CA TYR A 276 14.05 0.49 -16.58
C TYR A 276 13.77 -0.70 -17.52
N ARG A 277 12.67 -1.44 -17.30
CA ARG A 277 12.24 -2.54 -18.19
C ARG A 277 11.92 -2.07 -19.59
N ALA A 278 11.19 -0.95 -19.73
CA ALA A 278 10.89 -0.37 -21.03
C ALA A 278 12.16 0.11 -21.77
N GLN A 279 13.09 0.74 -21.05
CA GLN A 279 14.37 1.20 -21.63
C GLN A 279 15.23 0.03 -22.13
N THR A 280 15.45 -0.98 -21.30
CA THR A 280 16.27 -2.16 -21.66
C THR A 280 15.63 -2.99 -22.78
N LYS A 281 14.30 -3.15 -22.79
CA LYS A 281 13.57 -3.81 -23.88
C LYS A 281 13.71 -3.07 -25.21
N ARG A 282 13.55 -1.74 -25.23
CA ARG A 282 13.75 -0.92 -26.45
C ARG A 282 15.17 -1.06 -27.01
N ALA A 283 16.19 -0.94 -26.14
CA ALA A 283 17.59 -1.08 -26.55
C ALA A 283 17.90 -2.47 -27.14
N TYR A 284 17.33 -3.53 -26.56
CA TYR A 284 17.40 -4.89 -27.11
C TYR A 284 16.72 -5.00 -28.49
N GLU A 285 15.50 -4.48 -28.63
CA GLU A 285 14.74 -4.49 -29.89
C GLU A 285 15.37 -3.65 -30.99
N GLU A 286 16.07 -2.56 -30.65
CA GLU A 286 16.85 -1.74 -31.58
C GLU A 286 18.06 -2.51 -32.10
N LEU A 287 18.86 -3.12 -31.21
CA LEU A 287 19.98 -3.98 -31.58
C LEU A 287 19.55 -5.20 -32.39
N LYS A 288 18.35 -5.75 -32.12
CA LYS A 288 17.78 -6.86 -32.89
C LYS A 288 17.45 -6.42 -34.31
N ARG A 289 16.80 -5.27 -34.47
CA ARG A 289 16.47 -4.68 -35.77
C ARG A 289 17.71 -4.30 -36.58
N THR A 290 18.81 -3.87 -35.95
CA THR A 290 20.08 -3.67 -36.68
C THR A 290 20.71 -5.00 -37.10
N ALA A 291 20.78 -5.99 -36.20
CA ALA A 291 21.34 -7.30 -36.52
C ALA A 291 20.57 -8.04 -37.64
N GLU A 292 19.25 -7.85 -37.75
CA GLU A 292 18.42 -8.35 -38.84
C GLU A 292 18.69 -7.62 -40.17
N ARG A 293 18.92 -6.29 -40.14
CA ARG A 293 19.26 -5.48 -41.32
C ARG A 293 20.64 -5.81 -41.89
N ASP A 294 21.61 -6.13 -41.02
CA ASP A 294 22.98 -6.49 -41.39
C ASP A 294 23.10 -7.94 -41.93
N GLY A 295 21.97 -8.61 -42.21
CA GLY A 295 21.94 -9.98 -42.73
C GLY A 295 22.19 -11.08 -41.69
N GLY A 296 22.30 -10.71 -40.40
CA GLY A 296 22.38 -11.65 -39.30
C GLY A 296 21.03 -12.31 -39.00
N ARG A 297 21.04 -13.42 -38.24
CA ARG A 297 19.82 -14.15 -37.82
C ARG A 297 18.96 -13.42 -36.78
N GLY A 298 19.17 -12.13 -36.55
CA GLY A 298 18.53 -11.38 -35.45
C GLY A 298 18.90 -11.87 -34.05
N GLU A 299 20.04 -12.56 -33.91
CA GLU A 299 20.54 -13.09 -32.64
C GLU A 299 21.41 -12.03 -31.95
N VAL A 300 20.83 -11.36 -30.95
CA VAL A 300 21.51 -10.35 -30.13
C VAL A 300 22.06 -11.02 -28.87
N LYS A 301 23.35 -10.82 -28.59
CA LYS A 301 23.96 -11.29 -27.33
C LYS A 301 23.36 -10.52 -26.15
N LEU A 302 22.86 -11.23 -25.15
CA LEU A 302 22.30 -10.63 -23.94
C LEU A 302 23.38 -9.96 -23.06
N GLY A 303 22.94 -9.21 -22.05
CA GLY A 303 23.81 -8.42 -21.18
C GLY A 303 24.20 -7.08 -21.82
N GLU A 304 25.48 -6.71 -21.76
CA GLU A 304 25.96 -5.46 -22.35
C GLU A 304 25.71 -5.37 -23.87
N PRO A 305 25.26 -4.21 -24.39
CA PRO A 305 25.08 -2.93 -23.68
C PRO A 305 23.68 -2.70 -23.09
N HIS A 306 22.70 -3.56 -23.39
CA HIS A 306 21.29 -3.28 -23.18
C HIS A 306 20.71 -3.82 -21.85
N PHE A 307 21.39 -4.77 -21.19
CA PHE A 307 21.00 -5.39 -19.90
C PHE A 307 19.54 -5.86 -19.80
N HIS A 308 18.97 -6.28 -20.94
CA HIS A 308 17.64 -6.87 -20.98
C HIS A 308 17.74 -8.33 -20.53
N TRP A 309 17.03 -8.67 -19.45
CA TRP A 309 16.83 -10.03 -18.99
C TRP A 309 15.49 -10.53 -19.52
N THR A 310 15.49 -11.69 -20.19
CA THR A 310 14.32 -12.21 -20.92
C THR A 310 13.35 -13.00 -20.04
N GLY A 311 13.73 -13.25 -18.78
CA GLY A 311 12.86 -13.90 -17.80
C GLY A 311 11.59 -13.10 -17.48
N ARG A 312 10.57 -13.83 -17.00
CA ARG A 312 9.26 -13.29 -16.60
C ARG A 312 9.41 -12.45 -15.34
N LEU A 313 8.87 -11.22 -15.37
CA LEU A 313 8.75 -10.36 -14.19
C LEU A 313 7.27 -10.18 -13.86
N GLU A 314 6.83 -10.83 -12.78
CA GLU A 314 5.52 -10.59 -12.18
C GLU A 314 5.58 -9.44 -11.18
N VAL A 315 4.48 -8.68 -11.10
CA VAL A 315 4.27 -7.65 -10.10
C VAL A 315 2.88 -7.83 -9.51
N SER A 316 2.81 -8.05 -8.20
CA SER A 316 1.60 -7.92 -7.40
C SER A 316 1.70 -6.69 -6.50
N VAL A 317 0.56 -6.09 -6.21
CA VAL A 317 0.39 -5.15 -5.10
C VAL A 317 -0.57 -5.84 -4.14
N GLU A 318 -0.33 -5.78 -2.84
CA GLU A 318 -1.33 -6.14 -1.83
C GLU A 318 -2.45 -5.10 -1.82
N GLU A 319 -3.37 -5.20 -2.77
CA GLU A 319 -4.76 -4.74 -2.56
C GLU A 319 -5.52 -5.90 -1.90
N GLY A 320 -6.55 -5.60 -1.11
CA GLY A 320 -7.48 -6.62 -0.56
C GLY A 320 -8.24 -7.44 -1.62
N SER A 321 -8.03 -7.13 -2.91
CA SER A 321 -8.43 -7.93 -4.06
C SER A 321 -7.26 -8.06 -5.06
N SER A 322 -6.85 -9.30 -5.35
CA SER A 322 -5.69 -9.60 -6.19
C SER A 322 -5.88 -9.15 -7.64
N ARG A 323 -5.20 -8.05 -8.04
CA ARG A 323 -5.09 -7.65 -9.45
C ARG A 323 -3.86 -8.28 -10.12
N TYR A 324 -4.11 -9.38 -10.84
CA TYR A 324 -3.10 -10.14 -11.57
C TYR A 324 -2.69 -9.43 -12.88
N TRP A 325 -1.42 -9.00 -12.98
CA TRP A 325 -0.86 -8.40 -14.20
C TRP A 325 0.13 -9.35 -14.87
N ASP A 326 -0.31 -10.10 -15.89
CA ASP A 326 0.56 -10.95 -16.71
C ASP A 326 1.17 -10.15 -17.87
N TRP A 327 2.50 -10.14 -17.97
CA TRP A 327 3.24 -9.43 -19.02
C TRP A 327 4.00 -10.44 -19.89
N ARG A 328 3.45 -10.72 -21.08
CA ARG A 328 4.12 -11.49 -22.16
C ARG A 328 4.76 -10.55 -23.19
#